data_AF-A0A7K3BF69-F1
#
_entry.id   AF-A0A7K3BF69-F1
#
_cell.length_a   1.000
_cell.length_b   1.000
_cell.length_c   1.000
_cell.angle_alpha   90.00
_cell.angle_beta   90.00
_cell.angle_gamma   90.00
#
_symmetry.space_group_name_H-M   'P 1'
#
loop_
_entity.id
_entity.type
_entity.pdbx_description
1 polymer ?
#
loop_
_entity_poly.entity_id
_entity_poly.type
_entity_poly.pdbx_seq_one_letter_code
_entity_poly.pdbx_strand_id
1 'polypeptide(L)'
;MTTAAAPAPTQYVPAPPGVADEVPRVFAAIAGVMADAMPVGKNQRNTQQNYQFRGIDDVMSAMAGPMRKHSLFILPVIADHVAERRGEKMTHVRITMRYHVYGPAGDCLIAEVPGEASDFADKATNKAQSAALKYLLFTLFMLPVDGRSIDDGDRHHPVPEAHIAEDKARQADKQQRRQRQQQPQRSNRAEGGQWEQPAQQPQQQQARRDYLAEARKAPGPDQFAAVRAAAVAAGAPDDYLGQLDAVAAEKQRAAKAQQPPRQQQAGPAPVAEEDRTQQAAQAAEERLRIAASRAHLATVDADFQSVYGVPIEQATAQQLNTFADRIKAAGGAK
;
A
#
# COMPACT_ATOMS: atom_id res chain seq x y z
N MET A 1 -7.45 -42.28 29.92
CA MET A 1 -8.09 -41.14 30.59
C MET A 1 -7.22 -39.93 30.33
N THR A 2 -7.61 -39.06 29.41
CA THR A 2 -6.86 -37.85 29.07
C THR A 2 -7.29 -36.78 30.06
N THR A 3 -6.44 -36.47 31.03
CA THR A 3 -6.68 -35.37 31.97
C THR A 3 -6.74 -34.09 31.15
N ALA A 4 -7.91 -33.46 31.10
CA ALA A 4 -8.05 -32.14 30.50
C ALA A 4 -7.15 -31.17 31.30
N ALA A 5 -6.10 -30.65 30.64
CA ALA A 5 -5.30 -29.58 31.22
C ALA A 5 -6.24 -28.40 31.51
N ALA A 6 -6.27 -27.94 32.76
CA ALA A 6 -7.00 -26.74 33.13
C ALA A 6 -6.50 -25.57 32.25
N PRO A 7 -7.38 -24.68 31.76
CA PRO A 7 -6.93 -23.53 30.97
C PRO A 7 -5.97 -22.70 31.81
N ALA A 8 -4.72 -22.59 31.37
CA ALA A 8 -3.74 -21.72 32.00
C ALA A 8 -4.23 -20.27 31.82
N PRO A 9 -4.56 -19.55 32.91
CA PRO A 9 -5.03 -18.18 32.77
C PRO A 9 -3.90 -17.31 32.22
N THR A 10 -4.26 -16.31 31.41
CA THR A 10 -3.33 -15.22 31.10
C THR A 10 -2.92 -14.57 32.42
N GLN A 11 -1.63 -14.63 32.74
CA GLN A 11 -1.11 -14.15 34.01
C GLN A 11 -0.42 -12.80 33.81
N TYR A 12 -0.84 -11.80 34.57
CA TYR A 12 -0.13 -10.52 34.66
C TYR A 12 0.90 -10.56 35.79
N VAL A 13 2.13 -10.14 35.50
CA VAL A 13 3.20 -9.91 36.46
C VAL A 13 3.41 -8.39 36.54
N PRO A 14 3.18 -7.75 37.70
CA PRO A 14 3.31 -6.32 37.84
C PRO A 14 4.77 -5.86 37.72
N ALA A 15 4.93 -4.57 37.45
CA ALA A 15 6.24 -3.95 37.38
C ALA A 15 6.94 -3.98 38.75
N PRO A 16 8.29 -3.95 38.77
CA PRO A 16 9.04 -3.80 40.00
C PRO A 16 8.64 -2.54 40.80
N PRO A 17 8.74 -2.55 42.14
CA PRO A 17 8.52 -1.35 42.94
C PRO A 17 9.47 -0.21 42.55
N GLY A 18 8.99 1.04 42.63
CA GLY A 18 9.80 2.24 42.35
C GLY A 18 9.89 2.64 40.89
N VAL A 19 9.24 1.93 39.96
CA VAL A 19 9.11 2.37 38.56
C VAL A 19 8.14 3.54 38.48
N ALA A 20 8.59 4.67 37.93
CA ALA A 20 7.81 5.89 37.78
C ALA A 20 6.51 5.65 36.98
N ASP A 21 5.43 6.33 37.38
CA ASP A 21 4.10 6.17 36.78
C ASP A 21 4.00 6.65 35.33
N GLU A 22 4.94 7.52 34.92
CA GLU A 22 5.09 8.01 33.54
C GLU A 22 5.53 6.91 32.56
N VAL A 23 6.15 5.82 33.03
CA VAL A 23 6.62 4.74 32.17
C VAL A 23 5.44 3.84 31.78
N PRO A 24 5.13 3.67 30.47
CA PRO A 24 3.98 2.87 30.05
C PRO A 24 4.04 1.43 30.57
N ARG A 25 2.92 0.96 31.13
CA ARG A 25 2.71 -0.45 31.48
C ARG A 25 2.46 -1.27 30.21
N VAL A 26 2.61 -2.60 30.31
CA VAL A 26 2.51 -3.51 29.15
C VAL A 26 1.20 -3.35 28.38
N PHE A 27 0.07 -3.11 29.05
CA PHE A 27 -1.22 -2.92 28.38
C PHE A 27 -1.27 -1.63 27.55
N ALA A 28 -0.68 -0.55 28.04
CA ALA A 28 -0.58 0.71 27.30
C ALA A 28 0.37 0.56 26.09
N ALA A 29 1.48 -0.14 26.26
CA ALA A 29 2.39 -0.47 25.17
C ALA A 29 1.73 -1.35 24.11
N ILE A 30 0.95 -2.37 24.50
CA ILE A 30 0.15 -3.19 23.58
C ILE A 30 -0.83 -2.32 22.79
N ALA A 31 -1.59 -1.43 23.46
CA ALA A 31 -2.52 -0.52 22.79
C ALA A 31 -1.80 0.40 21.78
N GLY A 32 -0.61 0.91 22.13
CA GLY A 32 0.23 1.67 21.22
C GLY A 32 0.67 0.85 20.00
N VAL A 33 1.10 -0.39 20.22
CA VAL A 33 1.48 -1.30 19.12
C VAL A 33 0.28 -1.58 18.21
N MET A 34 -0.91 -1.82 18.77
CA MET A 34 -2.13 -2.04 17.99
C MET A 34 -2.48 -0.83 17.11
N ALA A 35 -2.31 0.38 17.63
CA ALA A 35 -2.58 1.61 16.89
C ALA A 35 -1.62 1.83 15.70
N ASP A 36 -0.38 1.35 15.80
CA ASP A 36 0.65 1.51 14.76
C ASP A 36 0.81 0.27 13.86
N ALA A 37 0.14 -0.84 14.15
CA ALA A 37 0.30 -2.10 13.42
C ALA A 37 -0.27 -2.03 11.99
N MET A 38 0.53 -2.50 11.02
CA MET A 38 0.15 -2.49 9.61
C MET A 38 -0.69 -3.71 9.21
N PRO A 39 -1.56 -3.62 8.18
CA PRO A 39 -2.35 -4.75 7.73
C PRO A 39 -1.48 -5.87 7.18
N VAL A 40 -1.82 -7.11 7.51
CA VAL A 40 -1.17 -8.29 6.96
C VAL A 40 -2.07 -8.90 5.88
N GLY A 41 -1.64 -8.84 4.62
CA GLY A 41 -2.33 -9.46 3.49
C GLY A 41 -2.03 -10.95 3.31
N LYS A 42 -2.84 -11.66 2.51
CA LYS A 42 -2.56 -13.06 2.11
C LYS A 42 -1.52 -13.09 0.99
N ASN A 43 -0.25 -12.86 1.35
CA ASN A 43 0.84 -12.74 0.37
C ASN A 43 1.46 -14.09 -0.02
N GLN A 44 1.26 -15.13 0.80
CA GLN A 44 1.85 -16.45 0.60
C GLN A 44 0.87 -17.42 -0.04
N ARG A 45 1.40 -18.46 -0.71
CA ARG A 45 0.60 -19.51 -1.36
C ARG A 45 1.15 -20.89 -1.03
N ASN A 46 0.28 -21.77 -0.56
CA ASN A 46 0.55 -23.20 -0.49
C ASN A 46 0.24 -23.80 -1.86
N THR A 47 1.25 -24.34 -2.54
CA THR A 47 1.10 -24.90 -3.89
C THR A 47 0.51 -26.31 -3.89
N GLN A 48 0.70 -27.09 -2.82
CA GLN A 48 0.20 -28.45 -2.71
C GLN A 48 -1.32 -28.48 -2.53
N GLN A 49 -1.85 -27.62 -1.67
CA GLN A 49 -3.28 -27.51 -1.36
C GLN A 49 -3.95 -26.31 -2.04
N ASN A 50 -3.18 -25.54 -2.82
CA ASN A 50 -3.65 -24.44 -3.65
C ASN A 50 -4.47 -23.34 -2.92
N TYR A 51 -4.03 -22.92 -1.73
CA TYR A 51 -4.65 -21.80 -1.00
C TYR A 51 -3.64 -20.69 -0.66
N GLN A 52 -4.15 -19.48 -0.45
CA GLN A 52 -3.35 -18.32 -0.02
C GLN A 52 -3.44 -18.12 1.49
N PHE A 53 -2.34 -17.71 2.12
CA PHE A 53 -2.25 -17.54 3.56
C PHE A 53 -1.36 -16.35 3.95
N ARG A 54 -1.43 -15.96 5.23
CA ARG A 54 -0.59 -14.94 5.85
C ARG A 54 0.63 -15.62 6.45
N GLY A 55 1.82 -15.26 5.97
CA GLY A 55 3.09 -15.80 6.47
C GLY A 55 3.43 -15.24 7.85
N ILE A 56 4.19 -16.00 8.64
CA ILE A 56 4.73 -15.48 9.91
C ILE A 56 5.70 -14.32 9.66
N ASP A 57 6.49 -14.38 8.58
CA ASP A 57 7.43 -13.31 8.24
C ASP A 57 6.70 -11.99 7.94
N ASP A 58 5.59 -12.05 7.19
CA ASP A 58 4.74 -10.88 6.92
C ASP A 58 4.22 -10.26 8.23
N VAL A 59 3.80 -11.11 9.19
CA VAL A 59 3.34 -10.69 10.51
C VAL A 59 4.46 -10.04 11.32
N MET A 60 5.63 -10.66 11.36
CA MET A 60 6.80 -10.15 12.09
C MET A 60 7.26 -8.80 11.51
N SER A 61 7.27 -8.66 10.18
CA SER A 61 7.61 -7.40 9.52
C SER A 61 6.62 -6.28 9.83
N ALA A 62 5.32 -6.56 9.84
CA ALA A 62 4.29 -5.59 10.21
C ALA A 62 4.42 -5.10 11.66
N MET A 63 4.91 -5.97 12.55
CA MET A 63 5.00 -5.71 13.99
C MET A 63 6.32 -5.10 14.45
N ALA A 64 7.42 -5.34 13.73
CA ALA A 64 8.76 -4.99 14.18
C ALA A 64 8.95 -3.48 14.43
N GLY A 65 8.37 -2.62 13.58
CA GLY A 65 8.39 -1.15 13.79
C GLY A 65 7.61 -0.73 15.04
N PRO A 66 6.30 -1.03 15.11
CA PRO A 66 5.45 -0.74 16.26
C PRO A 66 6.02 -1.25 17.60
N MET A 67 6.46 -2.51 17.65
CA MET A 67 7.02 -3.10 18.87
C MET A 67 8.26 -2.36 19.37
N ARG A 68 9.17 -1.96 18.45
CA ARG A 68 10.35 -1.15 18.82
C ARG A 68 9.96 0.23 19.33
N LYS A 69 9.01 0.88 18.65
CA LYS A 69 8.52 2.24 19.01
C LYS A 69 7.93 2.27 20.43
N HIS A 70 7.21 1.22 20.82
CA HIS A 70 6.57 1.11 22.14
C HIS A 70 7.39 0.29 23.15
N SER A 71 8.65 -0.02 22.83
CA SER A 71 9.58 -0.76 23.70
C SER A 71 9.01 -2.08 24.24
N LEU A 72 8.23 -2.77 23.41
CA LEU A 72 7.60 -4.04 23.73
C LEU A 72 8.40 -5.18 23.08
N PHE A 73 8.71 -6.22 23.84
CA PHE A 73 9.36 -7.43 23.32
C PHE A 73 8.70 -8.70 23.88
N ILE A 74 8.92 -9.81 23.18
CA ILE A 74 8.31 -11.10 23.53
C ILE A 74 9.42 -12.15 23.69
N LEU A 75 9.42 -12.86 24.81
CA LEU A 75 10.32 -13.98 25.08
C LEU A 75 9.54 -15.31 25.05
N PRO A 76 9.78 -16.18 24.07
CA PRO A 76 9.14 -17.50 23.99
C PRO A 76 9.82 -18.55 24.88
N VAL A 77 9.02 -19.44 25.46
CA VAL A 77 9.45 -20.62 26.22
C VAL A 77 8.57 -21.81 25.79
N ILE A 78 9.17 -22.97 25.54
CA ILE A 78 8.42 -24.21 25.31
C ILE A 78 7.97 -24.72 26.69
N ALA A 79 6.67 -24.65 26.97
CA ALA A 79 6.10 -25.14 28.23
C ALA A 79 5.79 -26.64 28.19
N ASP A 80 5.39 -27.15 27.03
CA ASP A 80 5.17 -28.57 26.77
C ASP A 80 5.58 -28.92 25.33
N HIS A 81 6.08 -30.14 25.14
CA HIS A 81 6.55 -30.63 23.84
C HIS A 81 6.29 -32.12 23.69
N VAL A 82 5.51 -32.47 22.68
CA VAL A 82 5.22 -33.85 22.29
C VAL A 82 5.57 -34.00 20.82
N ALA A 83 6.44 -34.96 20.50
CA ALA A 83 6.80 -35.33 19.14
C ALA A 83 6.53 -36.82 18.90
N GLU A 84 5.76 -37.12 17.87
CA GLU A 84 5.35 -38.47 17.50
C GLU A 84 5.75 -38.76 16.06
N ARG A 85 6.29 -39.96 15.81
CA ARG A 85 6.48 -40.45 14.44
C ARG A 85 5.19 -41.04 13.91
N ARG A 86 4.74 -40.59 12.74
CA ARG A 86 3.57 -41.10 12.01
C ARG A 86 4.04 -41.74 10.71
N GLY A 87 4.06 -43.07 10.67
CA GLY A 87 4.72 -43.81 9.59
C GLY A 87 6.24 -43.62 9.60
N GLU A 88 6.92 -43.97 8.50
CA GLU A 88 8.40 -43.95 8.47
C GLU A 88 9.02 -42.54 8.44
N LYS A 89 8.36 -41.58 7.77
CA LYS A 89 9.02 -40.32 7.39
C LYS A 89 8.44 -39.08 8.06
N MET A 90 7.21 -39.11 8.56
CA MET A 90 6.54 -37.93 9.10
C MET A 90 6.70 -37.84 10.62
N THR A 91 7.10 -36.66 11.09
CA THR A 91 7.06 -36.27 12.49
C THR A 91 5.90 -35.31 12.69
N HIS A 92 5.03 -35.60 13.65
CA HIS A 92 3.99 -34.71 14.13
C HIS A 92 4.41 -34.15 15.49
N VAL A 93 4.33 -32.83 15.64
CA VAL A 93 4.73 -32.13 16.86
C VAL A 93 3.56 -31.30 17.37
N ARG A 94 3.28 -31.42 18.67
CA ARG A 94 2.38 -30.56 19.43
C ARG A 94 3.20 -29.91 20.53
N ILE A 95 3.08 -28.59 20.65
CA ILE A 95 3.76 -27.81 21.68
C ILE A 95 2.76 -26.89 22.36
N THR A 96 3.01 -26.60 23.63
CA THR A 96 2.44 -25.43 24.30
C THR A 96 3.54 -24.40 24.42
N MET A 97 3.40 -23.28 23.72
CA MET A 97 4.33 -22.17 23.83
C MET A 97 3.84 -21.19 24.89
N ARG A 98 4.69 -20.91 25.88
CA ARG A 98 4.49 -19.81 26.82
C ARG A 98 5.25 -18.58 26.31
N TYR A 99 4.56 -17.46 26.24
CA TYR A 99 5.14 -16.20 25.82
C TYR A 99 5.08 -15.20 26.96
N HIS A 100 6.23 -14.60 27.28
CA HIS A 100 6.33 -13.45 28.16
C HIS A 100 6.38 -12.19 27.31
N VAL A 101 5.34 -11.38 27.40
CA VAL A 101 5.22 -10.09 26.70
C VAL A 101 5.59 -9.00 27.69
N TYR A 102 6.76 -8.39 27.50
CA TYR A 102 7.27 -7.38 28.43
C TYR A 102 6.95 -5.96 27.94
N GLY A 103 6.46 -5.13 28.86
CA GLY A 103 6.33 -3.70 28.68
C GLY A 103 7.58 -2.93 29.12
N PRO A 104 7.72 -1.65 28.76
CA PRO A 104 8.89 -0.84 29.11
C PRO A 104 9.04 -0.60 30.62
N ALA A 105 7.95 -0.69 31.38
CA ALA A 105 7.99 -0.61 32.83
C ALA A 105 8.50 -1.89 33.52
N GLY A 106 8.82 -2.95 32.76
CA GLY A 106 9.27 -4.23 33.28
C GLY A 106 8.15 -5.15 33.78
N ASP A 107 6.89 -4.72 33.68
CA ASP A 107 5.74 -5.60 33.85
C ASP A 107 5.56 -6.53 32.64
N CYS A 108 4.84 -7.64 32.85
CA CYS A 108 4.76 -8.69 31.85
C CYS A 108 3.38 -9.34 31.81
N LEU A 109 2.93 -9.65 30.60
CA LEU A 109 1.78 -10.52 30.35
C LEU A 109 2.28 -11.89 29.90
N ILE A 110 1.80 -12.94 30.56
CA ILE A 110 2.14 -14.33 30.25
C ILE A 110 0.94 -14.99 29.58
N ALA A 111 1.15 -15.53 28.38
CA ALA A 111 0.14 -16.25 27.63
C ALA A 111 0.67 -17.59 27.13
N GLU A 112 -0.18 -18.61 27.15
CA GLU A 112 0.12 -19.92 26.56
C GLU A 112 -0.68 -20.11 25.27
N VAL A 113 0.00 -20.50 24.20
CA VAL A 113 -0.59 -20.69 22.88
C VAL A 113 -0.16 -22.05 22.33
N PRO A 114 -1.10 -22.90 21.90
CA PRO A 114 -0.78 -24.18 21.30
C PRO A 114 -0.15 -23.99 19.91
N GLY A 115 0.83 -24.82 19.60
CA GLY A 115 1.44 -24.96 18.28
C GLY A 115 1.35 -26.40 17.82
N GLU A 116 0.98 -26.61 16.56
CA GLU A 116 0.92 -27.95 15.96
C GLU A 116 1.50 -27.90 14.55
N ALA A 117 2.34 -28.88 14.22
CA ALA A 117 2.82 -29.04 12.85
C ALA A 117 3.22 -30.49 12.52
N SER A 118 3.24 -30.75 11.23
CA SER A 118 3.81 -31.97 10.67
C SER A 118 4.89 -31.63 9.65
N ASP A 119 5.92 -32.48 9.61
CA ASP A 119 6.98 -32.37 8.63
C ASP A 119 7.54 -33.76 8.28
N PHE A 120 7.94 -33.94 7.02
CA PHE A 120 8.55 -35.19 6.54
C PHE A 120 10.07 -35.25 6.75
N ALA A 121 10.66 -34.17 7.27
CA ALA A 121 12.07 -34.05 7.62
C ALA A 121 12.19 -33.61 9.09
N ASP A 122 13.05 -32.63 9.36
CA ASP A 122 13.49 -32.19 10.68
C ASP A 122 12.83 -30.88 11.15
N LYS A 123 11.83 -30.35 10.42
CA LYS A 123 11.31 -28.99 10.64
C LYS A 123 10.00 -28.92 11.44
N ALA A 124 9.50 -30.05 11.94
CA ALA A 124 8.20 -30.09 12.61
C ALA A 124 8.13 -29.16 13.84
N THR A 125 9.15 -29.19 14.72
CA THR A 125 9.19 -28.33 15.91
C THR A 125 9.22 -26.84 15.55
N ASN A 126 10.08 -26.43 14.62
CA ASN A 126 10.18 -25.02 14.20
C ASN A 126 8.88 -24.53 13.57
N LYS A 127 8.22 -25.36 12.74
CA LYS A 127 6.91 -25.03 12.17
C LYS A 127 5.84 -24.87 13.25
N ALA A 128 5.84 -25.72 14.28
CA ALA A 128 4.90 -25.62 15.38
C ALA A 128 5.11 -24.31 16.18
N GLN A 129 6.36 -23.92 16.43
CA GLN A 129 6.69 -22.63 17.07
C GLN A 129 6.26 -21.43 16.23
N SER A 130 6.50 -21.46 14.92
CA SER A 130 6.03 -20.41 14.00
C SER A 130 4.50 -20.32 13.98
N ALA A 131 3.80 -21.45 14.04
CA ALA A 131 2.34 -21.47 14.09
C ALA A 131 1.81 -20.84 15.39
N ALA A 132 2.38 -21.21 16.54
CA ALA A 132 2.00 -20.65 17.84
C ALA A 132 2.26 -19.14 17.91
N LEU A 133 3.45 -18.67 17.48
CA LEU A 133 3.78 -17.24 17.48
C LEU A 133 2.84 -16.46 16.57
N LYS A 134 2.51 -17.01 15.39
CA LYS A 134 1.58 -16.38 14.47
C LYS A 134 0.23 -16.14 15.15
N TYR A 135 -0.32 -17.15 15.82
CA TYR A 135 -1.60 -17.02 16.49
C TYR A 135 -1.54 -16.04 17.67
N LEU A 136 -0.49 -16.11 18.50
CA LEU A 136 -0.26 -15.12 19.56
C LEU A 136 -0.33 -13.69 19.01
N LEU A 137 0.42 -13.38 17.95
CA LEU A 137 0.49 -12.02 17.41
C LEU A 137 -0.86 -11.56 16.82
N PHE A 138 -1.59 -12.44 16.12
CA PHE A 138 -2.93 -12.12 15.63
C PHE A 138 -3.91 -11.86 16.77
N THR A 139 -3.89 -12.66 17.84
CA THR A 139 -4.86 -12.54 18.93
C THR A 139 -4.50 -11.47 19.94
N LEU A 140 -3.21 -11.23 20.20
CA LEU A 140 -2.77 -10.23 21.17
C LEU A 140 -2.94 -8.82 20.63
N PHE A 141 -2.66 -8.61 19.34
CA PHE A 141 -2.65 -7.29 18.72
C PHE A 141 -3.82 -7.03 17.78
N MET A 142 -4.77 -7.96 17.65
CA MET A 142 -5.91 -7.87 16.72
C MET A 142 -5.47 -7.38 15.33
N LEU A 143 -4.43 -8.03 14.78
CA LEU A 143 -3.76 -7.53 13.59
C LEU A 143 -4.74 -7.29 12.43
N PRO A 144 -4.73 -6.10 11.82
CA PRO A 144 -5.59 -5.79 10.70
C PRO A 144 -5.31 -6.75 9.54
N VAL A 145 -6.37 -7.26 8.94
CA VAL A 145 -6.30 -8.28 7.88
C VAL A 145 -6.62 -7.71 6.49
N ASP A 146 -7.06 -6.46 6.45
CA ASP A 146 -7.44 -5.67 5.29
C ASP A 146 -7.01 -4.21 5.52
N GLY A 147 -6.57 -3.50 4.48
CA GLY A 147 -6.31 -2.06 4.60
C GLY A 147 -7.55 -1.27 5.01
N ARG A 148 -8.74 -1.74 4.62
CA ARG A 148 -10.03 -1.14 5.00
C ARG A 148 -10.31 -1.21 6.50
N SER A 149 -9.75 -2.19 7.22
CA SER A 149 -9.95 -2.31 8.68
C SER A 149 -9.13 -1.31 9.49
N ILE A 150 -8.23 -0.55 8.85
CA ILE A 150 -7.51 0.57 9.48
C ILE A 150 -8.23 1.90 9.24
N ASP A 151 -9.08 1.97 8.20
CA ASP A 151 -9.72 3.19 7.70
C ASP A 151 -11.18 3.36 8.17
N ASP A 152 -11.64 2.55 9.13
CA ASP A 152 -12.95 2.71 9.78
C ASP A 152 -12.95 3.81 10.87
N GLY A 153 -11.89 4.62 10.89
CA GLY A 153 -11.79 5.83 11.68
C GLY A 153 -11.85 7.03 10.75
N ASP A 154 -13.00 7.70 10.75
CA ASP A 154 -13.35 9.01 10.15
C ASP A 154 -12.16 10.00 10.06
N ARG A 155 -11.21 9.75 9.15
CA ARG A 155 -10.00 10.56 8.93
C ARG A 155 -9.83 10.80 7.44
N HIS A 156 -10.30 11.96 7.01
CA HIS A 156 -9.95 12.53 5.72
C HIS A 156 -8.44 12.74 5.59
N HIS A 157 -7.71 11.79 5.00
CA HIS A 157 -6.40 12.04 4.40
C HIS A 157 -6.20 11.21 3.11
N PRO A 158 -5.67 11.81 2.03
CA PRO A 158 -5.45 11.09 0.78
C PRO A 158 -4.29 10.09 0.91
N VAL A 159 -4.53 8.86 0.47
CA VAL A 159 -3.54 7.77 0.43
C VAL A 159 -2.46 8.08 -0.62
N PRO A 160 -1.15 7.93 -0.36
CA PRO A 160 -0.11 8.17 -1.36
C PRO A 160 -0.17 7.20 -2.55
N GLU A 161 -0.13 7.73 -3.77
CA GLU A 161 -0.28 7.00 -5.05
C GLU A 161 0.78 5.90 -5.27
N ALA A 162 1.90 5.94 -4.56
CA ALA A 162 2.99 4.97 -4.65
C ALA A 162 2.57 3.54 -4.27
N HIS A 163 1.70 3.38 -3.27
CA HIS A 163 1.23 2.06 -2.83
C HIS A 163 0.31 1.39 -3.87
N ILE A 164 -0.47 2.18 -4.61
CA ILE A 164 -1.38 1.68 -5.64
C ILE A 164 -0.60 1.21 -6.88
N ALA A 165 0.53 1.86 -7.19
CA ALA A 165 1.36 1.52 -8.34
C ALA A 165 2.15 0.22 -8.14
N GLU A 166 2.72 0.00 -6.94
CA GLU A 166 3.45 -1.25 -6.62
C GLU A 166 2.54 -2.48 -6.62
N ASP A 167 1.31 -2.35 -6.11
CA ASP A 167 0.33 -3.43 -6.10
C ASP A 167 -0.13 -3.82 -7.50
N LYS A 168 -0.31 -2.83 -8.40
CA LYS A 168 -0.66 -3.08 -9.81
C LYS A 168 0.48 -3.75 -10.56
N ALA A 169 1.74 -3.35 -10.33
CA ALA A 169 2.90 -3.96 -10.96
C ALA A 169 3.10 -5.42 -10.53
N ARG A 170 2.92 -5.73 -9.24
CA ARG A 170 2.98 -7.11 -8.71
C ARG A 170 1.88 -8.02 -9.25
N GLN A 171 0.68 -7.47 -9.49
CA GLN A 171 -0.43 -8.23 -10.07
C GLN A 171 -0.19 -8.58 -11.55
N ALA A 172 0.41 -7.67 -12.32
CA ALA A 172 0.75 -7.90 -13.73
C ALA A 172 1.81 -9.00 -13.91
N ASP A 173 2.86 -9.01 -13.07
CA ASP A 173 3.93 -10.02 -13.12
C ASP A 173 3.41 -11.44 -12.76
N LYS A 174 2.47 -11.53 -11.80
CA LYS A 174 1.77 -12.79 -11.48
C LYS A 174 0.92 -13.32 -12.65
N GLN A 175 0.33 -12.46 -13.47
CA GLN A 175 -0.46 -12.88 -14.63
C GLN A 175 0.42 -13.40 -15.77
N GLN A 176 1.56 -12.74 -16.05
CA GLN A 176 2.51 -13.21 -17.07
C GLN A 176 3.15 -14.57 -16.72
N ARG A 177 3.49 -14.81 -15.44
CA ARG A 177 4.02 -16.11 -14.99
C ARG A 177 3.01 -17.26 -15.14
N ARG A 178 1.70 -17.00 -14.97
CA ARG A 178 0.65 -18.03 -15.15
C ARG A 178 0.41 -18.40 -16.61
N GLN A 179 0.67 -17.50 -17.55
CA GLN A 179 0.55 -17.79 -18.99
C GLN A 179 1.72 -18.64 -19.51
N ARG A 180 2.91 -18.55 -18.89
CA ARG A 180 4.11 -19.31 -19.31
C ARG A 180 4.14 -20.78 -18.86
N GLN A 181 3.31 -21.20 -17.90
CA GLN A 181 3.35 -22.58 -17.34
C GLN A 181 2.28 -23.53 -17.88
N GLN A 182 1.54 -23.16 -18.93
CA GLN A 182 0.58 -24.07 -19.57
C GLN A 182 1.18 -24.71 -20.83
N GLN A 183 1.96 -25.78 -20.63
CA GLN A 183 2.10 -26.87 -21.61
C GLN A 183 1.98 -28.21 -20.86
N PRO A 184 1.18 -29.17 -21.36
CA PRO A 184 0.81 -30.35 -20.59
C PRO A 184 1.82 -31.49 -20.74
N GLN A 185 2.27 -32.07 -19.63
CA GLN A 185 2.82 -33.42 -19.59
C GLN A 185 1.79 -34.33 -18.89
N ARG A 186 1.25 -35.27 -19.67
CA ARG A 186 0.38 -36.35 -19.21
C ARG A 186 1.22 -37.41 -18.50
N SER A 187 0.78 -37.84 -17.32
CA SER A 187 0.89 -39.26 -16.93
C SER A 187 -0.19 -39.62 -15.92
N ASN A 188 -0.75 -40.82 -16.14
CA ASN A 188 -1.84 -41.44 -15.40
C ASN A 188 -1.36 -42.05 -14.06
N ARG A 189 -2.37 -42.35 -13.21
CA ARG A 189 -2.42 -43.37 -12.14
C ARG A 189 -2.02 -42.84 -10.75
N ALA A 190 -2.77 -43.01 -9.65
CA ALA A 190 -3.79 -44.01 -9.29
C ALA A 190 -4.88 -43.44 -8.36
N GLU A 191 -6.08 -44.04 -8.43
CA GLU A 191 -7.13 -44.05 -7.38
C GLU A 191 -6.68 -44.97 -6.21
N GLY A 192 -7.20 -44.91 -4.98
CA GLY A 192 -8.29 -44.13 -4.43
C GLY A 192 -8.40 -44.32 -2.90
N GLY A 193 -9.41 -43.69 -2.31
CA GLY A 193 -9.87 -43.90 -0.94
C GLY A 193 -11.28 -43.36 -0.77
N GLN A 194 -12.23 -44.26 -0.53
CA GLN A 194 -13.67 -44.02 -0.45
C GLN A 194 -14.07 -43.49 0.94
N TRP A 195 -14.37 -42.19 1.07
CA TRP A 195 -15.31 -41.65 2.07
C TRP A 195 -15.77 -40.25 1.61
N GLU A 196 -17.00 -40.13 1.11
CA GLU A 196 -18.00 -39.10 1.43
C GLU A 196 -19.13 -39.11 0.38
N GLN A 197 -20.35 -39.30 0.88
CA GLN A 197 -21.60 -39.34 0.10
C GLN A 197 -21.96 -37.96 -0.50
N PRO A 198 -22.83 -37.90 -1.53
CA PRO A 198 -22.97 -36.71 -2.35
C PRO A 198 -23.75 -35.61 -1.63
N ALA A 199 -23.05 -34.53 -1.26
CA ALA A 199 -23.71 -33.27 -0.96
C ALA A 199 -24.24 -32.66 -2.26
N GLN A 200 -25.52 -32.34 -2.25
CA GLN A 200 -26.29 -31.77 -3.36
C GLN A 200 -25.58 -30.59 -4.01
N GLN A 201 -25.56 -30.58 -5.35
CA GLN A 201 -25.04 -29.49 -6.17
C GLN A 201 -25.67 -28.16 -5.74
N PRO A 202 -24.87 -27.17 -5.31
CA PRO A 202 -25.34 -25.79 -5.35
C PRO A 202 -25.50 -25.44 -6.83
N GLN A 203 -26.74 -25.08 -7.21
CA GLN A 203 -27.03 -24.39 -8.46
C GLN A 203 -25.94 -23.37 -8.75
N GLN A 204 -25.33 -23.46 -9.94
CA GLN A 204 -24.38 -22.46 -10.42
C GLN A 204 -25.04 -21.08 -10.34
N GLN A 205 -24.72 -20.36 -9.28
CA GLN A 205 -24.92 -18.93 -9.20
C GLN A 205 -23.95 -18.37 -10.24
N GLN A 206 -24.47 -18.14 -11.46
CA GLN A 206 -23.73 -17.46 -12.52
C GLN A 206 -23.06 -16.26 -11.88
N ALA A 207 -21.73 -16.25 -11.95
CA ALA A 207 -20.90 -15.22 -11.35
C ALA A 207 -21.52 -13.85 -11.63
N ARG A 208 -21.94 -13.14 -10.57
CA ARG A 208 -22.57 -11.82 -10.69
C ARG A 208 -21.70 -10.98 -11.60
N ARG A 209 -22.27 -10.62 -12.74
CA ARG A 209 -21.61 -9.87 -13.80
C ARG A 209 -21.13 -8.54 -13.20
N ASP A 210 -19.85 -8.24 -13.35
CA ASP A 210 -19.24 -7.03 -12.78
C ASP A 210 -19.48 -5.85 -13.73
N TYR A 211 -20.62 -5.20 -13.56
CA TYR A 211 -21.06 -4.10 -14.42
C TYR A 211 -20.13 -2.89 -14.35
N LEU A 212 -19.44 -2.65 -13.22
CA LEU A 212 -18.44 -1.59 -13.09
C LEU A 212 -17.21 -1.86 -13.95
N ALA A 213 -16.70 -3.09 -13.93
CA ALA A 213 -15.58 -3.48 -14.78
C ALA A 213 -15.95 -3.43 -16.27
N GLU A 214 -17.18 -3.82 -16.62
CA GLU A 214 -17.68 -3.74 -17.99
C GLU A 214 -17.89 -2.29 -18.46
N ALA A 215 -18.44 -1.42 -17.61
CA ALA A 215 -18.60 0.01 -17.90
C ALA A 215 -17.25 0.72 -18.10
N ARG A 216 -16.24 0.35 -17.32
CA ARG A 216 -14.85 0.82 -17.52
C ARG A 216 -14.21 0.30 -18.80
N LYS A 217 -14.65 -0.84 -19.32
CA LYS A 217 -14.17 -1.40 -20.60
C LYS A 217 -14.99 -0.97 -21.80
N ALA A 218 -16.19 -0.43 -21.61
CA ALA A 218 -17.06 0.04 -22.70
C ALA A 218 -16.32 1.08 -23.58
N PRO A 219 -16.11 0.79 -24.88
CA PRO A 219 -15.35 1.66 -25.77
C PRO A 219 -16.11 2.92 -26.22
N GLY A 220 -17.44 2.94 -26.10
CA GLY A 220 -18.27 4.06 -26.51
C GLY A 220 -19.53 4.26 -25.67
N PRO A 221 -20.22 5.42 -25.83
CA PRO A 221 -21.37 5.81 -25.02
C PRO A 221 -22.54 4.82 -25.14
N ASP A 222 -22.80 4.28 -26.32
CA ASP A 222 -23.91 3.34 -26.55
C ASP A 222 -23.70 2.00 -25.83
N GLN A 223 -22.44 1.52 -25.79
CA GLN A 223 -22.09 0.28 -25.10
C GLN A 223 -22.11 0.47 -23.59
N PHE A 224 -21.73 1.66 -23.09
CA PHE A 224 -21.89 2.01 -21.69
C PHE A 224 -23.37 2.05 -21.29
N ALA A 225 -24.23 2.64 -22.12
CA ALA A 225 -25.67 2.70 -21.87
C ALA A 225 -26.30 1.30 -21.80
N ALA A 226 -25.86 0.36 -22.65
CA ALA A 226 -26.29 -1.03 -22.60
C ALA A 226 -25.87 -1.75 -21.30
N VAL A 227 -24.65 -1.51 -20.81
CA VAL A 227 -24.15 -2.08 -19.54
C VAL A 227 -24.94 -1.52 -18.35
N ARG A 228 -25.23 -0.21 -18.35
CA ARG A 228 -26.04 0.43 -17.31
C ARG A 228 -27.48 -0.09 -17.32
N ALA A 229 -28.11 -0.22 -18.49
CA ALA A 229 -29.46 -0.79 -18.61
C ALA A 229 -29.51 -2.24 -18.09
N ALA A 230 -28.49 -3.04 -18.36
CA ALA A 230 -28.37 -4.40 -17.83
C ALA A 230 -28.16 -4.44 -16.31
N ALA A 231 -27.47 -3.46 -15.73
CA ALA A 231 -27.31 -3.34 -14.27
C ALA A 231 -28.64 -2.96 -13.58
N VAL A 232 -29.41 -2.05 -14.18
CA VAL A 232 -30.76 -1.68 -13.70
C VAL A 232 -31.71 -2.87 -13.76
N ALA A 233 -31.74 -3.59 -14.89
CA ALA A 233 -32.58 -4.79 -15.04
C ALA A 233 -32.20 -5.93 -14.07
N ALA A 234 -30.95 -5.96 -13.61
CA ALA A 234 -30.46 -6.90 -12.60
C ALA A 234 -30.69 -6.44 -11.15
N GLY A 235 -31.34 -5.29 -10.94
CA GLY A 235 -31.70 -4.76 -9.62
C GLY A 235 -30.53 -4.16 -8.84
N ALA A 236 -29.56 -3.54 -9.54
CA ALA A 236 -28.46 -2.86 -8.87
C ALA A 236 -28.96 -1.68 -8.01
N PRO A 237 -28.43 -1.49 -6.78
CA PRO A 237 -28.82 -0.40 -5.90
C PRO A 237 -28.39 0.97 -6.44
N ASP A 238 -29.07 2.04 -6.04
CA ASP A 238 -28.93 3.38 -6.62
C ASP A 238 -27.53 3.98 -6.46
N ASP A 239 -26.85 3.67 -5.36
CA ASP A 239 -25.47 4.05 -5.10
C ASP A 239 -24.50 3.43 -6.11
N TYR A 240 -24.73 2.17 -6.49
CA TYR A 240 -23.96 1.46 -7.50
C TYR A 240 -24.20 2.01 -8.91
N LEU A 241 -25.45 2.39 -9.24
CA LEU A 241 -25.76 3.06 -10.50
C LEU A 241 -25.10 4.45 -10.59
N GLY A 242 -25.03 5.18 -9.47
CA GLY A 242 -24.30 6.45 -9.37
C GLY A 242 -22.79 6.30 -9.63
N GLN A 243 -22.18 5.20 -9.17
CA GLN A 243 -20.78 4.89 -9.46
C GLN A 243 -20.53 4.60 -10.95
N LEU A 244 -21.47 3.95 -11.63
CA LEU A 244 -21.38 3.76 -13.09
C LEU A 244 -21.41 5.12 -13.80
N ASP A 245 -22.34 6.00 -13.42
CA ASP A 245 -22.49 7.33 -14.03
C ASP A 245 -21.23 8.20 -13.83
N ALA A 246 -20.58 8.10 -12.68
CA ALA A 246 -19.29 8.76 -12.43
C ALA A 246 -18.18 8.28 -13.39
N VAL A 247 -18.12 6.98 -13.70
CA VAL A 247 -17.18 6.42 -14.67
C VAL A 247 -17.43 6.95 -16.08
N ALA A 248 -18.69 7.14 -16.48
CA ALA A 248 -19.01 7.77 -17.76
C ALA A 248 -18.57 9.24 -17.81
N ALA A 249 -18.82 10.00 -16.75
CA ALA A 249 -18.41 11.39 -16.66
C ALA A 249 -16.88 11.55 -16.70
N GLU A 250 -16.14 10.67 -16.02
CA GLU A 250 -14.67 10.66 -16.02
C GLU A 250 -14.11 10.35 -17.40
N LYS A 251 -14.66 9.35 -18.11
CA LYS A 251 -14.25 9.03 -19.48
C LYS A 251 -14.53 10.16 -20.47
N GLN A 252 -15.67 10.84 -20.34
CA GLN A 252 -15.98 12.00 -21.18
C GLN A 252 -15.03 13.18 -20.92
N ARG A 253 -14.60 13.39 -19.66
CA ARG A 253 -13.58 14.38 -19.31
C ARG A 253 -12.20 13.99 -19.83
N ALA A 254 -11.82 12.72 -19.72
CA ALA A 254 -10.56 12.19 -20.23
C ALA A 254 -10.46 12.28 -21.76
N ALA A 255 -11.55 12.01 -22.48
CA ALA A 255 -11.62 12.16 -23.94
C ALA A 255 -11.49 13.63 -24.38
N LYS A 256 -12.02 14.58 -23.60
CA LYS A 256 -11.82 16.02 -23.83
C LYS A 256 -10.40 16.49 -23.48
N ALA A 257 -9.69 15.80 -22.58
CA ALA A 257 -8.33 16.14 -22.15
C ALA A 257 -7.20 15.55 -23.04
N GLN A 258 -7.51 14.62 -23.95
CA GLN A 258 -6.53 13.95 -24.83
C GLN A 258 -6.35 14.61 -26.21
N GLN A 259 -6.87 15.82 -26.44
CA GLN A 259 -6.48 16.65 -27.59
C GLN A 259 -5.25 17.52 -27.23
N PRO A 260 -4.15 17.52 -28.02
CA PRO A 260 -2.89 18.11 -27.58
C PRO A 260 -2.78 19.63 -27.84
N PRO A 261 -2.02 20.39 -27.02
CA PRO A 261 -1.07 21.38 -27.50
C PRO A 261 0.27 20.69 -27.82
N ARG A 262 0.91 21.08 -28.92
CA ARG A 262 2.10 20.45 -29.51
C ARG A 262 3.37 20.53 -28.62
N GLN A 263 4.04 19.38 -28.47
CA GLN A 263 5.48 19.02 -28.38
C GLN A 263 6.51 20.08 -27.87
N GLN A 264 7.50 19.75 -27.02
CA GLN A 264 8.70 18.94 -27.34
C GLN A 264 9.56 18.59 -26.08
N GLN A 265 10.62 17.78 -26.26
CA GLN A 265 11.24 16.84 -25.32
C GLN A 265 12.45 17.33 -24.47
N ALA A 266 12.56 16.72 -23.27
CA ALA A 266 13.70 16.25 -22.43
C ALA A 266 15.15 16.81 -22.54
N GLY A 267 15.77 17.10 -21.37
CA GLY A 267 17.24 17.01 -21.14
C GLY A 267 17.79 17.58 -19.80
N PRO A 268 18.90 17.06 -19.22
CA PRO A 268 19.38 17.28 -17.83
C PRO A 268 20.42 18.44 -17.66
N ALA A 269 20.84 18.71 -16.40
CA ALA A 269 21.64 19.85 -15.86
C ALA A 269 23.13 19.94 -16.32
N PRO A 270 23.99 20.82 -15.75
CA PRO A 270 24.13 22.27 -15.93
C PRO A 270 25.45 22.64 -16.65
N VAL A 271 25.57 22.34 -17.95
CA VAL A 271 26.22 23.31 -18.89
C VAL A 271 25.14 24.23 -19.47
N ALA A 272 23.89 23.76 -19.41
CA ALA A 272 22.71 24.45 -19.87
C ALA A 272 22.26 25.60 -18.94
N GLU A 273 22.76 25.75 -17.71
CA GLU A 273 22.34 26.85 -16.84
C GLU A 273 22.96 28.18 -17.25
N GLU A 274 24.25 28.25 -17.59
CA GLU A 274 24.88 29.49 -18.08
C GLU A 274 24.31 29.90 -19.44
N ASP A 275 24.14 28.94 -20.37
CA ASP A 275 23.56 29.17 -21.70
C ASP A 275 22.06 29.55 -21.60
N ARG A 276 21.29 28.91 -20.69
CA ARG A 276 19.90 29.35 -20.39
C ARG A 276 19.84 30.70 -19.71
N THR A 277 20.81 31.05 -18.86
CA THR A 277 20.84 32.35 -18.18
C THR A 277 21.18 33.46 -19.17
N GLN A 278 22.10 33.21 -20.10
CA GLN A 278 22.42 34.12 -21.21
C GLN A 278 21.25 34.23 -22.20
N GLN A 279 20.62 33.11 -22.59
CA GLN A 279 19.41 33.12 -23.44
C GLN A 279 18.23 33.81 -22.75
N ALA A 280 18.06 33.63 -21.43
CA ALA A 280 17.03 34.31 -20.65
C ALA A 280 17.32 35.82 -20.54
N ALA A 281 18.58 36.23 -20.41
CA ALA A 281 18.97 37.64 -20.42
C ALA A 281 18.71 38.26 -21.80
N GLN A 282 19.06 37.58 -22.89
CA GLN A 282 18.80 38.03 -24.26
C GLN A 282 17.30 38.16 -24.56
N ALA A 283 16.49 37.16 -24.16
CA ALA A 283 15.03 37.22 -24.32
C ALA A 283 14.39 38.34 -23.46
N ALA A 284 14.93 38.60 -22.27
CA ALA A 284 14.49 39.70 -21.41
C ALA A 284 14.89 41.06 -21.98
N GLU A 285 16.08 41.19 -22.57
CA GLU A 285 16.51 42.38 -23.28
C GLU A 285 15.62 42.65 -24.50
N GLU A 286 15.37 41.65 -25.35
CA GLU A 286 14.50 41.80 -26.52
C GLU A 286 13.09 42.26 -26.09
N ARG A 287 12.55 41.69 -25.01
CA ARG A 287 11.27 42.13 -24.44
C ARG A 287 11.31 43.58 -23.95
N LEU A 288 12.41 44.01 -23.33
CA LEU A 288 12.60 45.40 -22.92
C LEU A 288 12.66 46.33 -24.15
N ARG A 289 13.40 45.97 -25.19
CA ARG A 289 13.51 46.72 -26.45
C ARG A 289 12.16 46.84 -27.14
N ILE A 290 11.37 45.77 -27.19
CA ILE A 290 10.00 45.79 -27.73
C ILE A 290 9.09 46.68 -26.90
N ALA A 291 9.17 46.63 -25.56
CA ALA A 291 8.37 47.47 -24.68
C ALA A 291 8.70 48.96 -24.88
N ALA A 292 9.99 49.30 -24.94
CA ALA A 292 10.46 50.65 -25.23
C ALA A 292 10.03 51.13 -26.61
N SER A 293 10.17 50.28 -27.64
CA SER A 293 9.72 50.59 -29.01
C SER A 293 8.21 50.89 -29.06
N ARG A 294 7.38 50.06 -28.41
CA ARG A 294 5.93 50.28 -28.32
C ARG A 294 5.55 51.54 -27.55
N ALA A 295 6.35 51.92 -26.56
CA ALA A 295 6.17 53.14 -25.80
C ALA A 295 6.88 54.37 -26.43
N HIS A 296 7.48 54.21 -27.63
CA HIS A 296 8.28 55.24 -28.31
C HIS A 296 9.42 55.84 -27.46
N LEU A 297 9.98 55.03 -26.55
CA LEU A 297 11.10 55.38 -25.68
C LEU A 297 12.43 55.13 -26.41
N ALA A 298 13.02 56.20 -26.96
CA ALA A 298 14.31 56.15 -27.64
C ALA A 298 15.51 56.13 -26.69
N THR A 299 15.31 56.43 -25.40
CA THR A 299 16.36 56.60 -24.38
C THR A 299 16.50 55.42 -23.42
N VAL A 300 15.92 54.25 -23.76
CA VAL A 300 15.79 53.11 -22.85
C VAL A 300 17.11 52.65 -22.21
N ASP A 301 18.24 52.75 -22.91
CA ASP A 301 19.56 52.34 -22.39
C ASP A 301 20.04 53.29 -21.30
N ALA A 302 19.93 54.60 -21.54
CA ALA A 302 20.31 55.63 -20.57
C ALA A 302 19.37 55.61 -19.36
N ASP A 303 18.07 55.43 -19.59
CA ASP A 303 17.06 55.36 -18.53
C ASP A 303 17.24 54.10 -17.68
N PHE A 304 17.53 52.95 -18.30
CA PHE A 304 17.82 51.72 -17.59
C PHE A 304 19.09 51.85 -16.74
N GLN A 305 20.17 52.38 -17.33
CA GLN A 305 21.45 52.55 -16.65
C GLN A 305 21.34 53.55 -15.48
N SER A 306 20.56 54.62 -15.62
CA SER A 306 20.30 55.55 -14.52
C SER A 306 19.57 54.89 -13.33
N VAL A 307 18.76 53.86 -13.59
CA VAL A 307 17.95 53.20 -12.53
C VAL A 307 18.68 52.05 -11.86
N TYR A 308 19.46 51.26 -12.62
CA TYR A 308 20.14 50.07 -12.09
C TYR A 308 21.66 50.21 -11.95
N GLY A 309 22.24 51.32 -12.42
CA GLY A 309 23.69 51.60 -12.31
C GLY A 309 24.58 50.73 -13.20
N VAL A 310 24.00 49.87 -14.04
CA VAL A 310 24.69 48.98 -14.98
C VAL A 310 24.09 49.10 -16.38
N PRO A 311 24.89 48.93 -17.45
CA PRO A 311 24.37 48.87 -18.81
C PRO A 311 23.51 47.61 -19.00
N ILE A 312 22.57 47.66 -19.94
CA ILE A 312 21.64 46.56 -20.25
C ILE A 312 22.37 45.23 -20.51
N GLU A 313 23.51 45.28 -21.20
CA GLU A 313 24.34 44.10 -21.55
C GLU A 313 24.88 43.33 -20.32
N GLN A 314 24.98 44.00 -19.18
CA GLN A 314 25.49 43.41 -17.93
C GLN A 314 24.37 43.16 -16.91
N ALA A 315 23.11 43.43 -17.29
CA ALA A 315 21.97 43.29 -16.41
C ALA A 315 21.44 41.85 -16.36
N THR A 316 20.86 41.49 -15.21
CA THR A 316 20.18 40.19 -15.07
C THR A 316 18.82 40.19 -15.77
N ALA A 317 18.35 39.01 -16.21
CA ALA A 317 17.05 38.86 -16.85
C ALA A 317 15.88 39.39 -15.99
N GLN A 318 16.00 39.32 -14.65
CA GLN A 318 14.99 39.84 -13.74
C GLN A 318 14.94 41.37 -13.73
N GLN A 319 16.08 42.05 -13.72
CA GLN A 319 16.15 43.52 -13.78
C GLN A 319 15.57 44.04 -15.10
N LEU A 320 15.91 43.38 -16.22
CA LEU A 320 15.41 43.71 -17.55
C LEU A 320 13.89 43.54 -17.66
N ASN A 321 13.35 42.40 -17.21
CA ASN A 321 11.90 42.16 -17.21
C ASN A 321 11.15 43.14 -16.29
N THR A 322 11.68 43.42 -15.11
CA THR A 322 11.07 44.36 -14.16
C THR A 322 10.99 45.77 -14.77
N PHE A 323 12.04 46.22 -15.46
CA PHE A 323 12.01 47.51 -16.13
C PHE A 323 11.07 47.52 -17.35
N ALA A 324 11.04 46.45 -18.13
CA ALA A 324 10.12 46.30 -19.25
C ALA A 324 8.65 46.36 -18.80
N ASP A 325 8.33 45.73 -17.68
CA ASP A 325 6.97 45.76 -17.12
C ASP A 325 6.62 47.13 -16.54
N ARG A 326 7.59 47.87 -15.98
CA ARG A 326 7.38 49.29 -15.61
C ARG A 326 7.11 50.16 -16.83
N ILE A 327 7.85 49.99 -17.93
CA ILE A 327 7.60 50.72 -19.18
C ILE A 327 6.20 50.39 -19.73
N LYS A 328 5.79 49.11 -19.71
CA LYS A 328 4.43 48.71 -20.12
C LYS A 328 3.35 49.30 -19.21
N ALA A 329 3.57 49.32 -17.90
CA ALA A 329 2.63 49.90 -16.95
C ALA A 329 2.52 51.43 -17.14
N ALA A 330 3.63 52.10 -17.45
CA ALA A 330 3.64 53.53 -17.74
C ALA A 330 3.06 53.86 -19.13
N GLY A 331 3.27 52.99 -20.12
CA GLY A 331 2.75 53.13 -21.49
C GLY A 331 1.31 52.66 -21.68
N GLY A 332 0.76 51.88 -20.75
CA GLY A 332 -0.66 51.48 -20.70
C GLY A 332 -1.56 52.52 -20.04
N ALA A 333 -1.00 53.66 -19.60
CA ALA A 333 -1.74 54.80 -19.10
C ALA A 333 -1.80 55.92 -20.15
N LYS A 334 -2.38 55.62 -21.33
CA LYS A 334 -2.93 56.60 -22.27
C LYS A 334 -4.11 55.99 -23.02
#